data_AF-A0A0Q5QAI3-F1
#
_entry.id   AF-A0A0Q5QAI3-F1
#
_cell.length_a   1.000
_cell.length_b   1.000
_cell.length_c   1.000
_cell.angle_alpha   90.00
_cell.angle_beta   90.00
_cell.angle_gamma   90.00
#
_symmetry.space_group_name_H-M   'P 1'
#
loop_
_entity.id
_entity.type
_entity.pdbx_description
1 polymer ?
#
loop_
_entity_poly.entity_id
_entity_poly.type
_entity_poly.pdbx_seq_one_letter_code
_entity_poly.pdbx_strand_id
1 'polypeptide(L)'
;MTTLSRGANAPLSDRRFRATVSGPSAGTCDLMVFQVTEAGRVRSDDDFVFFNNPVAPGGAVRLAGTDAVEVDLTAVPTDVHTLRLAVVLDDSAPGTLADVRGLSVAIGALDLPAEGLTTERAAVLTEIYRRGDAWKVRNVSAGWDAGFTALVTEHGVSVDDAPAATAPPVAPPPASPPPATPPVNLGKITLTKSAPTISLAKVRDKPSGTMRINLNWSRGAAKGGLFRKQTGVDLDLGCLYELADGSKSVVQALGNSFGSLNGPPWILLDGDDRSGTVSGGENLLIDLSRLAEFRRILVFAFIYEGTPNWSAADGVVTLFPPGGAEVEVRLDSADNTAMTCAIAMLEVRDGELSITREVRYINGGQRKLDEAYGWGMKWARGSK
;
A
#
# COMPACT_ATOMS: atom_id res chain seq x y z
N MET A 1 17.85 -16.12 -30.22
CA MET A 1 18.08 -15.75 -28.82
C MET A 1 19.32 -16.47 -28.32
N THR A 2 20.17 -15.80 -27.57
CA THR A 2 21.34 -16.39 -26.92
C THR A 2 20.95 -16.79 -25.50
N THR A 3 21.01 -18.07 -25.19
CA THR A 3 20.66 -18.58 -23.86
C THR A 3 21.87 -18.46 -22.92
N LEU A 4 21.64 -17.91 -21.72
CA LEU A 4 22.63 -17.87 -20.64
C LEU A 4 22.26 -18.91 -19.60
N SER A 5 23.04 -19.97 -19.47
CA SER A 5 22.90 -20.96 -18.39
C SER A 5 23.20 -20.34 -17.03
N ARG A 6 22.81 -21.00 -15.94
CA ARG A 6 23.13 -20.58 -14.56
C ARG A 6 24.61 -20.22 -14.41
N GLY A 7 24.87 -19.05 -13.83
CA GLY A 7 26.20 -18.47 -13.63
C GLY A 7 26.79 -17.75 -14.86
N ALA A 8 26.28 -18.02 -16.06
CA ALA A 8 26.74 -17.35 -17.27
C ALA A 8 26.34 -15.86 -17.26
N ASN A 9 27.14 -15.04 -17.93
CA ASN A 9 26.93 -13.59 -18.00
C ASN A 9 27.25 -13.03 -19.39
N ALA A 10 26.59 -11.93 -19.74
CA ALA A 10 26.76 -11.21 -21.00
C ALA A 10 26.90 -9.70 -20.75
N PRO A 11 27.53 -8.93 -21.66
CA PRO A 11 27.45 -7.47 -21.63
C PRO A 11 26.02 -7.00 -21.94
N LEU A 12 25.60 -5.89 -21.32
CA LEU A 12 24.39 -5.15 -21.67
C LEU A 12 24.78 -3.81 -22.29
N SER A 13 24.67 -3.72 -23.62
CA SER A 13 25.00 -2.51 -24.38
C SER A 13 23.87 -1.48 -24.32
N ASP A 14 22.61 -1.93 -24.40
CA ASP A 14 21.46 -1.06 -24.31
C ASP A 14 21.30 -0.53 -22.89
N ARG A 15 21.13 0.79 -22.77
CA ARG A 15 20.94 1.44 -21.46
C ARG A 15 19.48 1.49 -21.03
N ARG A 16 18.56 1.33 -21.97
CA ARG A 16 17.11 1.30 -21.74
C ARG A 16 16.52 0.08 -22.41
N PHE A 17 15.84 -0.76 -21.64
CA PHE A 17 15.26 -1.99 -22.16
C PHE A 17 14.12 -2.48 -21.28
N ARG A 18 13.37 -3.45 -21.83
CA ARG A 18 12.36 -4.22 -21.11
C ARG A 18 12.91 -5.61 -20.82
N ALA A 19 12.85 -6.04 -19.57
CA ALA A 19 13.04 -7.42 -19.17
C ALA A 19 11.67 -8.06 -18.98
N THR A 20 11.44 -9.24 -19.56
CA THR A 20 10.18 -9.99 -19.42
C THR A 20 10.43 -11.30 -18.70
N VAL A 21 9.51 -11.69 -17.82
CA VAL A 21 9.55 -12.92 -17.06
C VAL A 21 8.44 -13.84 -17.56
N SER A 22 8.83 -14.93 -18.22
CA SER A 22 7.92 -15.99 -18.68
C SER A 22 7.79 -17.09 -17.63
N GLY A 23 6.71 -17.86 -17.71
CA GLY A 23 6.46 -19.04 -16.86
C GLY A 23 5.26 -18.89 -15.93
N PRO A 24 5.23 -17.90 -15.02
CA PRO A 24 4.12 -17.71 -14.10
C PRO A 24 2.79 -17.49 -14.84
N SER A 25 1.72 -18.16 -14.41
CA SER A 25 0.36 -17.71 -14.74
C SER A 25 0.00 -16.52 -13.83
N ALA A 26 -0.84 -15.60 -14.32
CA ALA A 26 -1.25 -14.44 -13.52
C ALA A 26 -1.79 -14.89 -12.14
N GLY A 27 -1.22 -14.34 -11.06
CA GLY A 27 -1.57 -14.68 -9.67
C GLY A 27 -0.92 -15.95 -9.12
N THR A 28 0.20 -16.42 -9.69
CA THR A 28 0.98 -17.54 -9.11
C THR A 28 2.35 -17.10 -8.61
N CYS A 29 3.07 -16.26 -9.34
CA CYS A 29 4.32 -15.66 -8.88
C CYS A 29 4.27 -14.14 -8.98
N ASP A 30 4.81 -13.48 -7.96
CA ASP A 30 5.02 -12.04 -7.95
C ASP A 30 6.44 -11.70 -8.39
N LEU A 31 6.53 -10.76 -9.34
CA LEU A 31 7.78 -10.20 -9.82
C LEU A 31 8.18 -8.98 -8.97
N MET A 32 9.44 -8.96 -8.57
CA MET A 32 10.03 -7.87 -7.80
C MET A 32 11.48 -7.60 -8.21
N VAL A 33 11.97 -6.42 -7.86
CA VAL A 33 13.34 -5.97 -8.16
C VAL A 33 13.96 -5.30 -6.94
N PHE A 34 15.18 -5.70 -6.59
CA PHE A 34 15.97 -5.01 -5.57
C PHE A 34 17.06 -4.18 -6.25
N GLN A 35 17.19 -2.92 -5.85
CA GLN A 35 18.35 -2.08 -6.14
C GLN A 35 19.33 -2.18 -4.97
N VAL A 36 20.40 -2.94 -5.15
CA VAL A 36 21.35 -3.21 -4.07
C VAL A 36 22.69 -2.52 -4.28
N THR A 37 23.26 -2.09 -3.16
CA THR A 37 24.64 -1.59 -3.07
C THR A 37 25.65 -2.71 -3.30
N GLU A 38 26.95 -2.37 -3.30
CA GLU A 38 28.03 -3.37 -3.35
C GLU A 38 27.99 -4.36 -2.18
N ALA A 39 27.40 -3.96 -1.04
CA ALA A 39 27.18 -4.84 0.11
C ALA A 39 26.05 -5.87 -0.10
N GLY A 40 25.37 -5.83 -1.26
CA GLY A 40 24.27 -6.75 -1.58
C GLY A 40 22.96 -6.45 -0.87
N ARG A 41 22.83 -5.26 -0.25
CA ARG A 41 21.63 -4.78 0.45
C ARG A 41 21.09 -3.50 -0.15
N VAL A 42 19.79 -3.29 -0.02
CA VAL A 42 19.12 -2.02 -0.37
C VAL A 42 19.61 -0.88 0.53
N ARG A 43 19.50 0.37 0.06
CA ARG A 43 19.84 1.55 0.88
C ARG A 43 18.71 1.94 1.82
N SER A 44 17.48 1.78 1.34
CA SER A 44 16.21 1.93 2.05
C SER A 44 15.17 1.03 1.38
N ASP A 45 13.98 0.92 1.97
CA ASP A 45 12.87 0.17 1.37
C ASP A 45 12.42 0.75 0.02
N ASP A 46 12.74 2.01 -0.29
CA ASP A 46 12.43 2.63 -1.59
C ASP A 46 13.18 1.96 -2.76
N ASP A 47 14.28 1.28 -2.47
CA ASP A 47 15.06 0.52 -3.45
C ASP A 47 14.49 -0.88 -3.73
N PHE A 48 13.43 -1.26 -3.03
CA PHE A 48 12.67 -2.47 -3.28
C PHE A 48 11.43 -2.15 -4.13
N VAL A 49 11.45 -2.62 -5.37
CA VAL A 49 10.40 -2.41 -6.36
C VAL A 49 9.56 -3.68 -6.48
N PHE A 50 8.27 -3.58 -6.20
CA PHE A 50 7.32 -4.68 -6.22
C PHE A 50 5.92 -4.14 -6.55
N PHE A 51 4.89 -4.98 -6.61
CA PHE A 51 3.57 -4.54 -7.11
C PHE A 51 2.95 -3.36 -6.34
N ASN A 52 3.28 -3.17 -5.05
CA ASN A 52 2.83 -2.00 -4.26
C ASN A 52 3.78 -0.79 -4.32
N ASN A 53 5.03 -0.98 -4.75
CA ASN A 53 5.99 0.08 -5.02
C ASN A 53 6.58 -0.12 -6.44
N PRO A 54 5.79 0.11 -7.50
CA PRO A 54 6.13 -0.38 -8.83
C PRO A 54 7.21 0.47 -9.53
N VAL A 55 7.71 1.54 -8.92
CA VAL A 55 8.69 2.45 -9.53
C VAL A 55 9.77 2.79 -8.51
N ALA A 56 11.03 2.59 -8.88
CA ALA A 56 12.18 3.03 -8.11
C ALA A 56 12.29 4.56 -8.06
N PRO A 57 12.85 5.14 -6.99
CA PRO A 57 13.26 6.54 -6.95
C PRO A 57 14.11 6.92 -8.17
N GLY A 58 13.77 8.03 -8.83
CA GLY A 58 14.45 8.48 -10.04
C GLY A 58 14.05 7.73 -11.32
N GLY A 59 13.13 6.76 -11.25
CA GLY A 59 12.55 6.09 -12.42
C GLY A 59 13.46 5.08 -13.12
N ALA A 60 14.56 4.66 -12.48
CA ALA A 60 15.54 3.74 -13.06
C ALA A 60 14.98 2.33 -13.30
N VAL A 61 13.97 1.93 -12.52
CA VAL A 61 13.30 0.63 -12.60
C VAL A 61 11.81 0.86 -12.43
N ARG A 62 11.02 0.19 -13.27
CA ARG A 62 9.56 0.22 -13.18
C ARG A 62 8.95 -1.14 -13.53
N LEU A 63 8.06 -1.66 -12.69
CA LEU A 63 7.22 -2.79 -13.07
C LEU A 63 6.20 -2.37 -14.14
N ALA A 64 6.06 -3.20 -15.16
CA ALA A 64 5.19 -2.98 -16.30
C ALA A 64 4.26 -4.19 -16.48
N GLY A 65 3.33 -4.36 -15.56
CA GLY A 65 2.47 -5.54 -15.47
C GLY A 65 2.98 -6.52 -14.40
N THR A 66 2.57 -7.79 -14.50
CA THR A 66 2.99 -8.87 -13.59
C THR A 66 4.23 -9.61 -14.08
N ASP A 67 4.60 -9.42 -15.35
CA ASP A 67 5.56 -10.25 -16.07
C ASP A 67 6.71 -9.43 -16.67
N ALA A 68 6.87 -8.16 -16.30
CA ALA A 68 7.90 -7.34 -16.91
C ALA A 68 8.37 -6.15 -16.07
N VAL A 69 9.60 -5.76 -16.38
CA VAL A 69 10.31 -4.62 -15.80
C VAL A 69 10.87 -3.76 -16.92
N GLU A 70 10.63 -2.45 -16.86
CA GLU A 70 11.34 -1.45 -17.63
C GLU A 70 12.53 -0.93 -16.82
N VAL A 71 13.69 -0.86 -17.47
CA VAL A 71 14.95 -0.47 -16.83
C VAL A 71 15.59 0.66 -17.62
N ASP A 72 15.98 1.74 -16.94
CA ASP A 72 16.85 2.80 -17.42
C ASP A 72 18.13 2.84 -16.58
N LEU A 73 19.18 2.19 -17.11
CA LEU A 73 20.50 2.12 -16.48
C LEU A 73 21.19 3.49 -16.36
N THR A 74 20.74 4.51 -17.09
CA THR A 74 21.28 5.87 -16.98
C THR A 74 20.74 6.62 -15.77
N ALA A 75 19.59 6.21 -15.23
CA ALA A 75 18.96 6.79 -14.06
C ALA A 75 19.32 6.05 -12.76
N VAL A 76 20.02 4.91 -12.83
CA VAL A 76 20.42 4.14 -11.65
C VAL A 76 21.42 4.95 -10.81
N PRO A 77 21.15 5.22 -9.53
CA PRO A 77 22.05 5.93 -8.64
C PRO A 77 23.46 5.31 -8.57
N THR A 78 24.49 6.11 -8.29
CA THR A 78 25.89 5.67 -8.35
C THR A 78 26.29 4.66 -7.27
N ASP A 79 25.59 4.71 -6.15
CA ASP A 79 25.70 3.81 -5.00
C ASP A 79 24.93 2.49 -5.17
N VAL A 80 24.07 2.38 -6.20
CA VAL A 80 23.44 1.11 -6.61
C VAL A 80 24.36 0.39 -7.59
N HIS A 81 24.82 -0.80 -7.20
CA HIS A 81 25.76 -1.60 -7.98
C HIS A 81 25.05 -2.68 -8.79
N THR A 82 23.95 -3.24 -8.29
CA THR A 82 23.25 -4.37 -8.89
C THR A 82 21.74 -4.21 -8.78
N LEU A 83 21.03 -4.53 -9.87
CA LEU A 83 19.59 -4.76 -9.90
C LEU A 83 19.34 -6.27 -9.88
N ARG A 84 18.56 -6.77 -8.91
CA ARG A 84 18.21 -8.19 -8.80
C ARG A 84 16.75 -8.38 -9.18
N LEU A 85 16.49 -9.09 -10.27
CA LEU A 85 15.13 -9.50 -10.66
C LEU A 85 14.80 -10.80 -9.94
N ALA A 86 13.76 -10.77 -9.13
CA ALA A 86 13.33 -11.89 -8.30
C ALA A 86 11.87 -12.22 -8.53
N VAL A 87 11.52 -13.48 -8.29
CA VAL A 87 10.16 -13.99 -8.29
C VAL A 87 9.87 -14.70 -6.99
N VAL A 88 8.61 -14.62 -6.54
CA VAL A 88 8.14 -15.28 -5.33
C VAL A 88 6.82 -15.96 -5.64
N LEU A 89 6.72 -17.24 -5.30
CA LEU A 89 5.49 -18.00 -5.41
C LEU A 89 4.52 -17.57 -4.31
N ASP A 90 3.29 -17.23 -4.68
CA ASP A 90 2.24 -16.82 -3.75
C ASP A 90 1.97 -17.91 -2.69
N ASP A 91 1.72 -17.52 -1.44
CA ASP A 91 1.52 -18.46 -0.33
C ASP A 91 0.29 -19.38 -0.51
N SER A 92 -0.72 -18.94 -1.27
CA SER A 92 -1.86 -19.77 -1.64
C SER A 92 -1.57 -20.74 -2.79
N ALA A 93 -0.47 -20.54 -3.53
CA ALA A 93 -0.08 -21.42 -4.61
C ALA A 93 0.65 -22.68 -4.05
N PRO A 94 0.15 -23.88 -4.36
CA PRO A 94 0.82 -25.12 -3.97
C PRO A 94 2.12 -25.32 -4.76
N GLY A 95 3.04 -26.11 -4.20
CA GLY A 95 4.28 -26.50 -4.88
C GLY A 95 5.44 -25.53 -4.69
N THR A 96 6.36 -25.51 -5.64
CA THR A 96 7.60 -24.73 -5.60
C THR A 96 7.86 -24.04 -6.94
N LEU A 97 8.89 -23.19 -7.01
CA LEU A 97 9.28 -22.55 -8.27
C LEU A 97 9.76 -23.57 -9.33
N ALA A 98 10.15 -24.78 -8.93
CA ALA A 98 10.48 -25.86 -9.87
C ALA A 98 9.27 -26.36 -10.66
N ASP A 99 8.04 -26.16 -10.14
CA ASP A 99 6.80 -26.54 -10.81
C ASP A 99 6.35 -25.52 -11.87
N VAL A 100 6.95 -24.32 -11.88
CA VAL A 100 6.62 -23.24 -12.81
C VAL A 100 7.28 -23.49 -14.17
N ARG A 101 6.52 -24.07 -15.09
CA ARG A 101 7.03 -24.43 -16.42
C ARG A 101 7.43 -23.20 -17.23
N GLY A 102 8.64 -23.23 -17.77
CA GLY A 102 9.15 -22.17 -18.65
C GLY A 102 9.51 -20.88 -17.91
N LEU A 103 9.79 -20.97 -16.59
CA LEU A 103 10.30 -19.84 -15.82
C LEU A 103 11.62 -19.34 -16.43
N SER A 104 11.61 -18.14 -17.01
CA SER A 104 12.81 -17.52 -17.59
C SER A 104 12.71 -16.00 -17.61
N VAL A 105 13.85 -15.33 -17.65
CA VAL A 105 13.95 -13.89 -17.92
C VAL A 105 14.47 -13.68 -19.33
N ALA A 106 13.81 -12.84 -20.12
CA ALA A 106 14.30 -12.42 -21.43
C ALA A 106 14.65 -10.92 -21.43
N ILE A 107 15.82 -10.58 -21.98
CA ILE A 107 16.30 -9.20 -22.13
C ILE A 107 16.87 -9.03 -23.54
N GLY A 108 16.13 -8.34 -24.41
CA GLY A 108 16.50 -8.20 -25.82
C GLY A 108 16.61 -9.58 -26.49
N ALA A 109 17.80 -9.92 -27.00
CA ALA A 109 18.07 -11.22 -27.61
C ALA A 109 18.54 -12.30 -26.61
N LEU A 110 18.67 -11.97 -25.32
CA LEU A 110 19.12 -12.89 -24.28
C LEU A 110 17.93 -13.62 -23.66
N ASP A 111 18.10 -14.91 -23.42
CA ASP A 111 17.18 -15.76 -22.67
C ASP A 111 17.91 -16.36 -21.46
N LEU A 112 17.36 -16.21 -20.26
CA LEU A 112 17.96 -16.59 -18.99
C LEU A 112 16.99 -17.53 -18.25
N PRO A 113 16.99 -18.84 -18.59
CA PRO A 113 16.10 -19.81 -17.96
C PRO A 113 16.42 -19.99 -16.47
N ALA A 114 15.39 -20.13 -15.65
CA ALA A 114 15.56 -20.52 -14.26
C ALA A 114 16.06 -21.97 -14.20
N GLU A 115 17.24 -22.18 -13.62
CA GLU A 115 17.94 -23.47 -13.63
C GLU A 115 18.33 -23.93 -12.22
N GLY A 116 18.02 -25.18 -11.91
CA GLY A 116 18.41 -25.82 -10.65
C GLY A 116 17.71 -25.27 -9.41
N LEU A 117 16.46 -24.81 -9.56
CA LEU A 117 15.50 -24.65 -8.47
C LEU A 117 14.86 -26.02 -8.19
N THR A 118 14.64 -26.33 -6.92
CA THR A 118 14.02 -27.56 -6.42
C THR A 118 12.89 -27.26 -5.45
N THR A 119 13.21 -26.82 -4.24
CA THR A 119 12.28 -26.72 -3.11
C THR A 119 11.85 -25.28 -2.85
N GLU A 120 12.48 -24.34 -3.55
CA GLU A 120 12.43 -22.93 -3.23
C GLU A 120 11.13 -22.28 -3.66
N ARG A 121 10.63 -21.38 -2.81
CA ARG A 121 9.40 -20.61 -3.05
C ARG A 121 9.68 -19.15 -3.42
N ALA A 122 10.94 -18.73 -3.32
CA ALA A 122 11.42 -17.44 -3.81
C ALA A 122 12.73 -17.63 -4.55
N ALA A 123 13.01 -16.82 -5.56
CA ALA A 123 14.28 -16.88 -6.29
C ALA A 123 14.69 -15.54 -6.90
N VAL A 124 16.00 -15.25 -6.85
CA VAL A 124 16.64 -14.25 -7.70
C VAL A 124 17.04 -14.94 -8.99
N LEU A 125 16.34 -14.60 -10.08
CA LEU A 125 16.55 -15.21 -11.39
C LEU A 125 17.76 -14.61 -12.08
N THR A 126 17.88 -13.28 -12.05
CA THR A 126 18.85 -12.54 -12.84
C THR A 126 19.39 -11.32 -12.09
N GLU A 127 20.69 -11.08 -12.27
CA GLU A 127 21.38 -9.88 -11.79
C GLU A 127 21.82 -9.01 -12.98
N ILE A 128 21.51 -7.71 -12.92
CA ILE A 128 22.06 -6.69 -13.82
C ILE A 128 23.01 -5.83 -12.99
N TYR A 129 24.31 -5.86 -13.28
CA TYR A 129 25.33 -5.30 -12.39
C TYR A 129 26.39 -4.50 -13.13
N ARG A 130 27.00 -3.54 -12.42
CA ARG A 130 28.12 -2.76 -12.92
C ARG A 130 29.42 -3.56 -12.85
N ARG A 131 30.29 -3.39 -13.83
CA ARG A 131 31.66 -3.90 -13.81
C ARG A 131 32.57 -2.88 -14.47
N GLY A 132 33.21 -2.03 -13.67
CA GLY A 132 33.81 -0.79 -14.16
C GLY A 132 32.71 0.11 -14.74
N ASP A 133 32.97 0.69 -15.92
CA ASP A 133 32.02 1.58 -16.61
C ASP A 133 30.96 0.83 -17.45
N ALA A 134 31.01 -0.49 -17.45
CA ALA A 134 30.10 -1.35 -18.22
C ALA A 134 29.01 -1.95 -17.34
N TRP A 135 27.87 -2.25 -17.96
CA TRP A 135 26.80 -3.03 -17.35
C TRP A 135 26.80 -4.45 -17.92
N LYS A 136 26.50 -5.42 -17.08
CA LYS A 136 26.43 -6.83 -17.43
C LYS A 136 25.18 -7.44 -16.85
N VAL A 137 24.73 -8.54 -17.46
CA VAL A 137 23.67 -9.39 -16.93
C VAL A 137 24.23 -10.76 -16.62
N ARG A 138 23.75 -11.39 -15.55
CA ARG A 138 24.08 -12.77 -15.15
C ARG A 138 22.80 -13.55 -14.86
N ASN A 139 22.71 -14.77 -15.37
CA ASN A 139 21.72 -15.74 -14.90
C ASN A 139 22.18 -16.27 -13.53
N VAL A 140 21.38 -16.07 -12.49
CA VAL A 140 21.75 -16.44 -11.11
C VAL A 140 21.03 -17.71 -10.69
N SER A 141 19.69 -17.73 -10.85
CA SER A 141 18.82 -18.82 -10.39
C SER A 141 19.13 -19.27 -8.95
N ALA A 142 19.25 -18.30 -8.03
CA ALA A 142 19.41 -18.56 -6.61
C ALA A 142 18.05 -18.59 -5.94
N GLY A 143 17.77 -19.59 -5.10
CA GLY A 143 16.47 -19.79 -4.47
C GLY A 143 16.52 -19.71 -2.94
N TRP A 144 15.34 -19.48 -2.34
CA TRP A 144 15.07 -19.50 -0.91
C TRP A 144 13.87 -20.40 -0.60
N ASP A 145 14.10 -21.44 0.22
CA ASP A 145 13.05 -22.35 0.70
C ASP A 145 12.02 -21.64 1.58
N ALA A 146 12.50 -20.77 2.47
CA ALA A 146 11.67 -19.96 3.37
C ALA A 146 10.95 -18.80 2.66
N GLY A 147 10.95 -18.79 1.32
CA GLY A 147 10.11 -17.92 0.51
C GLY A 147 10.43 -16.44 0.66
N PHE A 148 9.36 -15.64 0.59
CA PHE A 148 9.42 -14.18 0.55
C PHE A 148 10.24 -13.57 1.70
N THR A 149 9.92 -13.94 2.95
CA THR A 149 10.50 -13.33 4.15
C THR A 149 12.01 -13.49 4.20
N ALA A 150 12.52 -14.68 3.86
CA ALA A 150 13.95 -14.94 3.84
C ALA A 150 14.65 -14.14 2.73
N LEU A 151 14.03 -14.07 1.54
CA LEU A 151 14.54 -13.29 0.42
C LEU A 151 14.69 -11.81 0.81
N VAL A 152 13.62 -11.16 1.28
CA VAL A 152 13.64 -9.72 1.56
C VAL A 152 14.55 -9.35 2.75
N THR A 153 14.59 -10.19 3.79
CA THR A 153 15.45 -9.99 4.95
C THR A 153 16.93 -10.03 4.59
N GLU A 154 17.33 -10.98 3.73
CA GLU A 154 18.71 -11.06 3.25
C GLU A 154 19.14 -9.81 2.47
N HIS A 155 18.20 -9.22 1.73
CA HIS A 155 18.41 -8.02 0.93
C HIS A 155 18.29 -6.73 1.75
N GLY A 156 18.04 -6.81 3.05
CA GLY A 156 18.05 -5.68 3.97
C GLY A 156 16.70 -4.99 4.17
N VAL A 157 15.60 -5.61 3.73
CA VAL A 157 14.23 -5.13 3.97
C VAL A 157 13.70 -5.78 5.24
N SER A 158 13.10 -5.01 6.15
CA SER A 158 12.52 -5.53 7.39
C SER A 158 11.10 -6.07 7.17
N VAL A 159 10.74 -7.16 7.84
CA VAL A 159 9.39 -7.76 7.83
C VAL A 159 8.88 -7.78 9.27
N ASP A 160 7.85 -6.99 9.57
CA ASP A 160 7.19 -7.05 10.88
C ASP A 160 6.10 -8.14 10.89
N ASP A 161 6.28 -9.16 11.73
CA ASP A 161 5.24 -10.12 12.11
C ASP A 161 4.68 -9.74 13.51
N ALA A 162 3.40 -9.35 13.56
CA ALA A 162 2.52 -9.25 14.74
C ALA A 162 2.88 -8.24 15.88
N PRO A 163 1.87 -7.66 16.57
CA PRO A 163 2.08 -6.61 17.58
C PRO A 163 2.69 -7.15 18.88
N ALA A 164 3.80 -6.56 19.32
CA ALA A 164 4.46 -6.89 20.57
C ALA A 164 3.62 -6.48 21.80
N ALA A 165 3.39 -7.43 22.70
CA ALA A 165 2.83 -7.21 24.03
C ALA A 165 3.78 -6.37 24.90
N THR A 166 3.23 -5.39 25.62
CA THR A 166 3.96 -4.49 26.53
C THR A 166 4.47 -5.19 27.79
N ALA A 167 5.77 -5.06 28.07
CA ALA A 167 6.37 -5.29 29.39
C ALA A 167 6.82 -3.94 30.02
N PRO A 168 6.82 -3.81 31.37
CA PRO A 168 6.97 -2.53 32.08
C PRO A 168 8.42 -1.96 32.12
N PRO A 169 8.61 -0.65 32.38
CA PRO A 169 9.85 0.07 32.09
C PRO A 169 10.94 -0.09 33.16
N VAL A 170 12.19 -0.20 32.71
CA VAL A 170 13.43 -0.05 33.50
C VAL A 170 14.06 1.32 33.19
N ALA A 171 14.70 1.93 34.20
CA ALA A 171 15.30 3.27 34.23
C ALA A 171 16.35 3.58 33.12
N PRO A 172 16.63 4.86 32.80
CA PRO A 172 17.35 5.24 31.58
C PRO A 172 18.89 5.24 31.73
N PRO A 173 19.65 4.72 30.75
CA PRO A 173 21.04 5.09 30.46
C PRO A 173 21.16 6.07 29.27
N PRO A 174 22.35 6.61 28.96
CA PRO A 174 22.55 7.83 28.18
C PRO A 174 22.34 7.69 26.66
N ALA A 175 22.27 8.85 26.00
CA ALA A 175 21.79 9.08 24.63
C ALA A 175 22.33 8.13 23.54
N SER A 176 21.39 7.53 22.82
CA SER A 176 21.59 6.68 21.63
C SER A 176 21.71 7.50 20.32
N PRO A 177 22.27 6.92 19.24
CA PRO A 177 22.46 7.54 17.93
C PRO A 177 21.11 7.88 17.22
N PRO A 178 21.13 8.63 16.08
CA PRO A 178 19.91 9.08 15.41
C PRO A 178 18.99 7.92 14.99
N PRO A 179 17.67 8.16 14.94
CA PRO A 179 16.66 7.11 14.82
C PRO A 179 16.76 6.36 13.49
N ALA A 180 16.71 5.02 13.57
CA ALA A 180 16.48 4.15 12.43
C ALA A 180 15.08 4.42 11.82
N THR A 181 15.00 4.34 10.51
CA THR A 181 13.76 4.47 9.73
C THR A 181 12.74 3.39 10.11
N PRO A 182 11.44 3.73 10.19
CA PRO A 182 10.41 2.78 10.61
C PRO A 182 10.15 1.69 9.55
N PRO A 183 9.90 0.43 9.96
CA PRO A 183 9.67 -0.72 9.07
C PRO A 183 8.27 -0.70 8.41
N VAL A 184 8.14 -1.39 7.28
CA VAL A 184 6.88 -1.63 6.55
C VAL A 184 6.30 -3.00 6.94
N ASN A 185 4.99 -3.03 7.23
CA ASN A 185 4.27 -4.19 7.76
C ASN A 185 3.51 -4.90 6.63
N LEU A 186 3.73 -6.20 6.40
CA LEU A 186 3.35 -6.87 5.13
C LEU A 186 1.98 -7.58 5.16
N GLY A 187 1.28 -7.57 6.30
CA GLY A 187 -0.17 -7.89 6.36
C GLY A 187 -1.08 -6.69 6.09
N LYS A 188 -0.48 -5.50 5.88
CA LYS A 188 -1.17 -4.21 5.87
C LYS A 188 -0.56 -3.30 4.80
N ILE A 189 -1.32 -3.02 3.75
CA ILE A 189 -0.96 -2.06 2.71
C ILE A 189 -1.10 -0.64 3.26
N THR A 190 0.01 0.01 3.62
CA THR A 190 -0.05 1.45 3.94
C THR A 190 0.04 2.28 2.68
N LEU A 191 -1.01 3.04 2.37
CA LEU A 191 -0.94 4.04 1.32
C LEU A 191 -0.15 5.25 1.83
N THR A 192 0.77 5.73 1.01
CA THR A 192 1.64 6.87 1.35
C THR A 192 1.55 7.92 0.24
N LYS A 193 2.21 9.06 0.43
CA LYS A 193 2.31 10.08 -0.63
C LYS A 193 3.07 9.56 -1.87
N SER A 194 4.01 8.63 -1.69
CA SER A 194 4.79 8.02 -2.77
C SER A 194 4.07 6.84 -3.44
N ALA A 195 3.17 6.16 -2.74
CA ALA A 195 2.32 5.09 -3.27
C ALA A 195 0.85 5.31 -2.86
N PRO A 196 0.15 6.26 -3.52
CA PRO A 196 -1.17 6.69 -3.08
C PRO A 196 -2.28 5.73 -3.52
N THR A 197 -2.10 4.91 -4.56
CA THR A 197 -3.21 4.17 -5.18
C THR A 197 -2.96 2.67 -5.23
N ILE A 198 -4.01 1.90 -4.92
CA ILE A 198 -4.07 0.44 -5.13
C ILE A 198 -5.34 0.07 -5.91
N SER A 199 -5.28 -1.00 -6.72
CA SER A 199 -6.45 -1.61 -7.38
C SER A 199 -6.75 -2.97 -6.77
N LEU A 200 -8.00 -3.21 -6.36
CA LEU A 200 -8.44 -4.44 -5.68
C LEU A 200 -8.83 -5.56 -6.65
N ALA A 201 -8.84 -5.32 -7.96
CA ALA A 201 -9.19 -6.31 -8.99
C ALA A 201 -8.21 -7.49 -9.15
N LYS A 202 -7.05 -7.44 -8.47
CA LYS A 202 -6.01 -8.47 -8.52
C LYS A 202 -6.09 -9.48 -7.37
N VAL A 203 -7.02 -9.29 -6.43
CA VAL A 203 -7.45 -10.34 -5.48
C VAL A 203 -8.40 -11.27 -6.24
N ARG A 204 -8.24 -12.58 -6.12
CA ARG A 204 -8.58 -13.61 -7.13
C ARG A 204 -10.05 -13.77 -7.59
N ASP A 205 -10.95 -12.87 -7.25
CA ASP A 205 -12.32 -12.75 -7.77
C ASP A 205 -12.77 -11.29 -7.62
N LYS A 206 -13.80 -10.86 -8.36
CA LYS A 206 -14.41 -9.53 -8.09
C LYS A 206 -14.67 -9.42 -6.58
N PRO A 207 -14.15 -8.38 -5.89
CA PRO A 207 -14.30 -8.31 -4.44
C PRO A 207 -15.78 -8.34 -4.10
N SER A 208 -16.19 -9.36 -3.36
CA SER A 208 -17.58 -9.66 -3.06
C SER A 208 -17.73 -9.91 -1.58
N GLY A 209 -18.77 -9.34 -0.98
CA GLY A 209 -18.94 -9.27 0.47
C GLY A 209 -18.80 -7.85 1.00
N THR A 210 -18.81 -7.70 2.32
CA THR A 210 -18.81 -6.38 2.96
C THR A 210 -17.38 -5.94 3.27
N MET A 211 -16.97 -4.81 2.70
CA MET A 211 -15.75 -4.12 3.11
C MET A 211 -16.06 -3.23 4.31
N ARG A 212 -15.23 -3.31 5.35
CA ARG A 212 -15.29 -2.44 6.52
C ARG A 212 -14.21 -1.37 6.41
N ILE A 213 -14.53 -0.13 6.72
CA ILE A 213 -13.58 0.98 6.82
C ILE A 213 -13.67 1.50 8.23
N ASN A 214 -12.57 1.45 8.96
CA ASN A 214 -12.51 1.81 10.37
C ASN A 214 -11.69 3.09 10.55
N LEU A 215 -12.19 4.02 11.37
CA LEU A 215 -11.43 5.16 11.86
C LEU A 215 -11.06 4.92 13.32
N ASN A 216 -9.76 4.98 13.61
CA ASN A 216 -9.22 4.93 14.96
C ASN A 216 -8.32 6.15 15.20
N TRP A 217 -8.34 6.69 16.42
CA TRP A 217 -7.54 7.85 16.80
C TRP A 217 -7.21 7.80 18.29
N SER A 218 -6.08 8.38 18.66
CA SER A 218 -5.68 8.49 20.05
C SER A 218 -6.13 9.82 20.65
N ARG A 219 -6.57 9.78 21.91
CA ARG A 219 -6.64 10.95 22.78
C ARG A 219 -5.34 10.96 23.58
N GLY A 220 -4.28 11.57 23.04
CA GLY A 220 -2.89 11.43 23.52
C GLY A 220 -2.68 11.21 25.03
N ALA A 221 -1.77 10.30 25.40
CA ALA A 221 -1.46 9.96 26.78
C ALA A 221 -0.94 11.16 27.60
N ALA A 222 -1.45 11.31 28.82
CA ALA A 222 -1.14 12.41 29.72
C ALA A 222 0.35 12.46 30.09
N LYS A 223 1.05 13.55 29.73
CA LYS A 223 2.27 13.99 30.42
C LYS A 223 1.94 15.22 31.29
N GLY A 224 1.67 14.96 32.57
CA GLY A 224 1.95 15.83 33.73
C GLY A 224 1.26 17.20 33.85
N GLY A 225 0.53 17.41 34.95
CA GLY A 225 0.22 18.74 35.51
C GLY A 225 -1.22 18.91 36.01
N LEU A 226 -1.39 19.25 37.30
CA LEU A 226 -2.65 19.25 38.05
C LEU A 226 -3.74 20.27 37.62
N PHE A 227 -3.62 20.96 36.47
CA PHE A 227 -4.56 22.04 36.10
C PHE A 227 -4.84 22.21 34.60
N ARG A 228 -4.57 21.21 33.73
CA ARG A 228 -4.90 21.34 32.29
C ARG A 228 -6.04 20.41 31.89
N LYS A 229 -7.24 20.99 31.72
CA LYS A 229 -8.43 20.29 31.19
C LYS A 229 -8.13 19.87 29.74
N GLN A 230 -8.07 18.56 29.50
CA GLN A 230 -7.72 17.96 28.22
C GLN A 230 -8.92 18.04 27.27
N THR A 231 -8.77 18.70 26.12
CA THR A 231 -9.76 18.68 25.02
C THR A 231 -9.30 17.64 24.01
N GLY A 232 -9.76 16.40 24.13
CA GLY A 232 -9.57 15.40 23.07
C GLY A 232 -10.32 15.84 21.81
N VAL A 233 -9.74 15.59 20.64
CA VAL A 233 -10.41 15.83 19.35
C VAL A 233 -11.42 14.70 19.13
N ASP A 234 -12.64 15.09 18.76
CA ASP A 234 -13.69 14.16 18.36
C ASP A 234 -13.68 14.09 16.83
N LEU A 235 -13.38 12.91 16.29
CA LEU A 235 -13.33 12.67 14.86
C LEU A 235 -14.54 11.86 14.44
N ASP A 236 -15.23 12.36 13.43
CA ASP A 236 -16.40 11.71 12.84
C ASP A 236 -16.08 11.20 11.45
N LEU A 237 -16.40 9.94 11.18
CA LEU A 237 -16.26 9.26 9.90
C LEU A 237 -17.51 9.46 9.03
N GLY A 238 -17.29 9.68 7.74
CA GLY A 238 -18.37 9.73 6.75
C GLY A 238 -17.85 9.49 5.34
N CYS A 239 -18.78 9.43 4.38
CA CYS A 239 -18.41 9.40 2.97
C CYS A 239 -19.40 10.14 2.08
N LEU A 240 -18.88 10.78 1.03
CA LEU A 240 -19.69 11.18 -0.12
C LEU A 240 -19.73 10.00 -1.08
N TYR A 241 -20.88 9.70 -1.70
CA TYR A 241 -20.97 8.67 -2.72
C TYR A 241 -21.63 9.19 -3.99
N GLU A 242 -21.31 8.55 -5.10
CA GLU A 242 -21.98 8.68 -6.39
C GLU A 242 -22.19 7.27 -6.95
N LEU A 243 -23.45 6.93 -7.21
CA LEU A 243 -23.82 5.66 -7.81
C LEU A 243 -23.70 5.72 -9.35
N ALA A 244 -23.72 4.56 -9.99
CA ALA A 244 -23.60 4.41 -11.43
C ALA A 244 -24.74 5.09 -12.21
N ASP A 245 -25.93 5.21 -11.59
CA ASP A 245 -27.08 5.95 -12.13
C ASP A 245 -26.94 7.49 -12.00
N GLY A 246 -25.86 7.96 -11.38
CA GLY A 246 -25.57 9.38 -11.16
C GLY A 246 -26.20 9.97 -9.90
N SER A 247 -26.94 9.18 -9.11
CA SER A 247 -27.43 9.62 -7.80
C SER A 247 -26.26 9.82 -6.82
N LYS A 248 -26.35 10.87 -5.99
CA LYS A 248 -25.29 11.29 -5.09
C LYS A 248 -25.87 11.71 -3.75
N SER A 249 -25.19 11.35 -2.67
CA SER A 249 -25.51 11.84 -1.34
C SER A 249 -24.31 11.65 -0.40
N VAL A 250 -24.55 11.84 0.89
CA VAL A 250 -23.59 11.65 1.98
C VAL A 250 -24.10 10.59 2.95
N VAL A 251 -23.20 9.72 3.41
CA VAL A 251 -23.39 8.91 4.62
C VAL A 251 -22.56 9.54 5.75
N GLN A 252 -23.22 9.92 6.83
CA GLN A 252 -22.63 10.56 8.01
C GLN A 252 -23.63 10.59 9.17
N ALA A 253 -23.13 10.70 10.40
CA ALA A 253 -23.99 10.91 11.58
C ALA A 253 -24.75 12.24 11.54
N LEU A 254 -24.13 13.31 11.01
CA LEU A 254 -24.75 14.64 10.92
C LEU A 254 -26.00 14.63 10.02
N GLY A 255 -27.15 14.98 10.60
CA GLY A 255 -28.43 14.94 9.88
C GLY A 255 -29.04 13.54 9.74
N ASN A 256 -28.60 12.57 10.55
CA ASN A 256 -29.12 11.20 10.62
C ASN A 256 -29.03 10.43 9.28
N SER A 257 -27.98 10.66 8.49
CA SER A 257 -27.78 10.01 7.19
C SER A 257 -26.89 8.77 7.31
N PHE A 258 -27.31 7.77 8.08
CA PHE A 258 -26.48 6.59 8.36
C PHE A 258 -26.40 5.58 7.20
N GLY A 259 -27.26 5.68 6.18
CA GLY A 259 -27.29 4.75 5.07
C GLY A 259 -27.90 3.38 5.42
N SER A 260 -27.67 2.38 4.58
CA SER A 260 -28.23 1.02 4.71
C SER A 260 -27.45 0.04 3.84
N LEU A 261 -27.35 -1.23 4.27
CA LEU A 261 -26.86 -2.34 3.44
C LEU A 261 -27.99 -3.08 2.70
N ASN A 262 -29.24 -2.91 3.10
CA ASN A 262 -30.39 -3.64 2.55
C ASN A 262 -31.01 -2.96 1.31
N GLY A 263 -30.49 -1.81 0.91
CA GLY A 263 -30.91 -1.03 -0.25
C GLY A 263 -29.94 0.12 -0.49
N PRO A 264 -30.13 0.94 -1.53
CA PRO A 264 -29.29 2.10 -1.79
C PRO A 264 -29.11 2.94 -0.52
N PRO A 265 -27.88 3.34 -0.17
CA PRO A 265 -26.68 3.30 -1.01
C PRO A 265 -25.82 2.04 -0.88
N TRP A 266 -26.25 1.00 -0.16
CA TRP A 266 -25.42 -0.16 0.19
C TRP A 266 -24.13 0.21 0.94
N ILE A 267 -24.20 1.35 1.64
CA ILE A 267 -23.19 1.89 2.53
C ILE A 267 -23.89 2.17 3.85
N LEU A 268 -23.31 1.74 4.96
CA LEU A 268 -23.85 1.94 6.32
C LEU A 268 -22.75 2.49 7.24
N LEU A 269 -23.03 3.56 7.96
CA LEU A 269 -22.28 3.99 9.13
C LEU A 269 -22.89 3.31 10.36
N ASP A 270 -22.10 2.52 11.09
CA ASP A 270 -22.60 1.63 12.14
C ASP A 270 -22.78 2.29 13.52
N GLY A 271 -22.34 3.54 13.70
CA GLY A 271 -22.53 4.31 14.92
C GLY A 271 -21.92 5.71 14.88
N ASP A 272 -22.22 6.50 15.92
CA ASP A 272 -21.61 7.80 16.25
C ASP A 272 -20.91 7.61 17.60
N ASP A 273 -19.64 7.16 17.60
CA ASP A 273 -18.90 6.90 18.84
C ASP A 273 -18.21 8.17 19.35
N ARG A 274 -19.01 9.02 20.00
CA ARG A 274 -18.58 10.28 20.64
C ARG A 274 -17.59 10.08 21.79
N SER A 275 -17.36 8.84 22.22
CA SER A 275 -16.63 8.57 23.46
C SER A 275 -15.15 8.30 23.25
N GLY A 276 -14.73 7.83 22.07
CA GLY A 276 -13.37 7.30 21.86
C GLY A 276 -12.99 6.20 22.88
N THR A 277 -13.98 5.59 23.54
CA THR A 277 -13.81 4.56 24.58
C THR A 277 -14.23 3.18 24.11
N VAL A 278 -14.92 3.08 22.96
CA VAL A 278 -15.11 1.79 22.31
C VAL A 278 -13.78 1.42 21.67
N SER A 279 -13.24 0.26 22.03
CA SER A 279 -11.94 -0.24 21.54
C SER A 279 -11.88 -0.44 20.02
N GLY A 280 -12.98 -0.15 19.30
CA GLY A 280 -13.16 -0.42 17.89
C GLY A 280 -13.36 0.81 17.00
N GLY A 281 -13.46 2.05 17.50
CA GLY A 281 -13.67 3.26 16.67
C GLY A 281 -15.00 3.27 15.87
N GLU A 282 -15.10 4.13 14.85
CA GLU A 282 -16.28 4.20 13.96
C GLU A 282 -16.08 3.37 12.68
N ASN A 283 -17.14 2.71 12.17
CA ASN A 283 -17.05 1.94 10.93
C ASN A 283 -18.05 2.39 9.86
N LEU A 284 -17.53 2.52 8.63
CA LEU A 284 -18.31 2.45 7.42
C LEU A 284 -18.27 1.04 6.85
N LEU A 285 -19.43 0.49 6.50
CA LEU A 285 -19.60 -0.80 5.85
C LEU A 285 -20.08 -0.56 4.42
N ILE A 286 -19.43 -1.19 3.44
CA ILE A 286 -19.76 -1.07 2.01
C ILE A 286 -19.98 -2.49 1.46
N ASP A 287 -21.14 -2.75 0.85
CA ASP A 287 -21.41 -4.04 0.21
C ASP A 287 -20.80 -4.09 -1.20
N LEU A 288 -19.64 -4.74 -1.33
CA LEU A 288 -18.95 -4.91 -2.60
C LEU A 288 -19.60 -5.95 -3.51
N SER A 289 -20.57 -6.74 -3.03
CA SER A 289 -21.40 -7.55 -3.94
C SER A 289 -22.23 -6.67 -4.91
N ARG A 290 -22.40 -5.39 -4.56
CA ARG A 290 -23.03 -4.35 -5.37
C ARG A 290 -22.03 -3.44 -6.08
N LEU A 291 -20.79 -3.91 -6.32
CA LEU A 291 -19.72 -3.06 -6.88
C LEU A 291 -20.13 -2.29 -8.15
N ALA A 292 -20.93 -2.92 -9.02
CA ALA A 292 -21.39 -2.32 -10.27
C ALA A 292 -22.35 -1.12 -10.08
N GLU A 293 -22.94 -0.97 -8.89
CA GLU A 293 -23.83 0.14 -8.55
C GLU A 293 -23.05 1.41 -8.17
N PHE A 294 -21.75 1.30 -7.86
CA PHE A 294 -20.94 2.42 -7.43
C PHE A 294 -20.17 3.03 -8.60
N ARG A 295 -20.05 4.36 -8.61
CA ARG A 295 -19.11 5.10 -9.46
C ARG A 295 -17.90 5.57 -8.66
N ARG A 296 -18.15 6.24 -7.53
CA ARG A 296 -17.08 6.68 -6.60
C ARG A 296 -17.59 6.92 -5.18
N ILE A 297 -16.71 6.72 -4.21
CA ILE A 297 -16.96 6.97 -2.78
C ILE A 297 -15.76 7.72 -2.21
N LEU A 298 -15.96 8.91 -1.66
CA LEU A 298 -14.93 9.68 -0.97
C LEU A 298 -15.11 9.56 0.53
N VAL A 299 -14.20 8.86 1.19
CA VAL A 299 -14.15 8.72 2.65
C VAL A 299 -13.52 9.96 3.26
N PHE A 300 -14.12 10.50 4.30
CA PHE A 300 -13.60 11.67 5.02
C PHE A 300 -13.77 11.52 6.53
N ALA A 301 -12.93 12.23 7.28
CA ALA A 301 -13.16 12.52 8.68
C ALA A 301 -13.40 14.02 8.88
N PHE A 302 -14.20 14.38 9.87
CA PHE A 302 -14.45 15.78 10.23
C PHE A 302 -14.46 15.98 11.73
N ILE A 303 -14.11 17.18 12.17
CA ILE A 303 -14.16 17.62 13.57
C ILE A 303 -15.43 18.44 13.72
N TYR A 304 -16.41 17.96 14.50
CA TYR A 304 -17.67 18.68 14.68
C TYR A 304 -17.57 19.76 15.76
N GLU A 305 -17.00 19.41 16.91
CA GLU A 305 -16.84 20.28 18.07
C GLU A 305 -15.39 20.30 18.54
N GLY A 306 -14.94 21.48 18.99
CA GLY A 306 -13.57 21.69 19.47
C GLY A 306 -12.69 22.44 18.48
N THR A 307 -11.45 22.69 18.89
CA THR A 307 -10.42 23.30 18.04
C THR A 307 -9.75 22.20 17.23
N PRO A 308 -9.66 22.34 15.89
CA PRO A 308 -8.97 21.35 15.09
C PRO A 308 -7.55 21.10 15.57
N ASN A 309 -7.21 19.82 15.74
CA ASN A 309 -5.86 19.42 16.12
C ASN A 309 -5.59 17.99 15.63
N TRP A 310 -5.57 17.83 14.31
CA TRP A 310 -5.27 16.58 13.62
C TRP A 310 -3.93 15.98 14.06
N SER A 311 -2.93 16.82 14.35
CA SER A 311 -1.61 16.37 14.82
C SER A 311 -1.65 15.68 16.19
N ALA A 312 -2.64 16.00 17.02
CA ALA A 312 -2.81 15.38 18.34
C ALA A 312 -3.76 14.18 18.32
N ALA A 313 -4.53 13.99 17.25
CA ALA A 313 -5.47 12.90 17.10
C ALA A 313 -4.79 11.58 16.70
N ASP A 314 -3.64 11.63 16.02
CA ASP A 314 -2.94 10.43 15.50
C ASP A 314 -3.90 9.48 14.77
N GLY A 315 -4.69 10.06 13.86
CA GLY A 315 -5.78 9.36 13.19
C GLY A 315 -5.28 8.37 12.14
N VAL A 316 -5.84 7.15 12.17
CA VAL A 316 -5.57 6.09 11.21
C VAL A 316 -6.89 5.56 10.69
N VAL A 317 -7.05 5.53 9.37
CA VAL A 317 -8.15 4.82 8.71
C VAL A 317 -7.63 3.51 8.14
N THR A 318 -8.32 2.41 8.42
CA THR A 318 -7.99 1.09 7.86
C THR A 318 -9.19 0.54 7.09
N LEU A 319 -8.99 0.18 5.82
CA LEU A 319 -9.97 -0.51 5.00
C LEU A 319 -9.69 -2.02 5.06
N PHE A 320 -10.72 -2.81 5.29
CA PHE A 320 -10.68 -4.27 5.42
C PHE A 320 -11.49 -4.86 4.25
N PRO A 321 -10.88 -5.05 3.07
CA PRO A 321 -11.57 -5.66 1.94
C PRO A 321 -11.85 -7.15 2.22
N PRO A 322 -12.95 -7.72 1.68
CA PRO A 322 -13.26 -9.13 1.83
C PRO A 322 -12.20 -9.98 1.10
N GLY A 323 -11.43 -10.76 1.85
CA GLY A 323 -10.45 -11.71 1.30
C GLY A 323 -9.16 -11.09 0.75
N GLY A 324 -8.83 -9.84 1.12
CA GLY A 324 -7.59 -9.15 0.72
C GLY A 324 -6.85 -8.53 1.91
N ALA A 325 -5.65 -8.01 1.64
CA ALA A 325 -4.86 -7.31 2.66
C ALA A 325 -5.51 -6.00 3.10
N GLU A 326 -5.35 -5.66 4.37
CA GLU A 326 -5.86 -4.42 4.95
C GLU A 326 -5.17 -3.22 4.29
N VAL A 327 -5.90 -2.12 4.08
CA VAL A 327 -5.34 -0.88 3.51
C VAL A 327 -5.35 0.22 4.57
N GLU A 328 -4.18 0.58 5.09
CA GLU A 328 -3.99 1.66 6.05
C GLU A 328 -3.78 3.00 5.35
N VAL A 329 -4.44 4.03 5.86
CA VAL A 329 -4.24 5.44 5.50
C VAL A 329 -4.03 6.23 6.79
N ARG A 330 -2.79 6.67 7.00
CA ARG A 330 -2.45 7.59 8.12
C ARG A 330 -2.85 9.01 7.78
N LEU A 331 -3.49 9.69 8.72
CA LEU A 331 -3.80 11.12 8.62
C LEU A 331 -2.57 11.95 9.00
N ASP A 332 -1.49 11.76 8.24
CA ASP A 332 -0.23 12.49 8.38
C ASP A 332 -0.28 13.88 7.72
N SER A 333 0.77 14.69 7.91
CA SER A 333 0.87 16.03 7.28
C SER A 333 -0.25 16.99 7.70
N ALA A 334 -0.67 16.88 8.97
CA ALA A 334 -1.79 17.60 9.56
C ALA A 334 -1.80 19.12 9.33
N ASP A 335 -2.91 19.64 8.81
CA ASP A 335 -3.29 21.05 8.93
C ASP A 335 -4.27 21.23 10.09
N ASN A 336 -3.75 21.70 11.23
CA ASN A 336 -4.54 21.94 12.45
C ASN A 336 -5.48 23.16 12.36
N THR A 337 -5.66 23.76 11.19
CA THR A 337 -6.70 24.77 10.94
C THR A 337 -7.93 24.19 10.24
N ALA A 338 -7.75 23.07 9.54
CA ALA A 338 -8.79 22.44 8.74
C ALA A 338 -9.82 21.70 9.59
N MET A 339 -11.10 21.78 9.19
CA MET A 339 -12.20 21.09 9.88
C MET A 339 -12.46 19.69 9.32
N THR A 340 -11.96 19.39 8.13
CA THR A 340 -12.24 18.14 7.41
C THR A 340 -10.96 17.62 6.75
N CYS A 341 -10.79 16.31 6.77
CA CYS A 341 -9.76 15.60 6.03
C CYS A 341 -10.44 14.65 5.04
N ALA A 342 -10.19 14.84 3.75
CA ALA A 342 -10.51 13.87 2.72
C ALA A 342 -9.45 12.76 2.77
N ILE A 343 -9.86 11.51 3.00
CA ILE A 343 -8.96 10.43 3.42
C ILE A 343 -8.59 9.55 2.25
N ALA A 344 -9.61 8.95 1.62
CA ALA A 344 -9.42 8.03 0.51
C ALA A 344 -10.56 8.14 -0.50
N MET A 345 -10.21 8.12 -1.79
CA MET A 345 -11.12 8.01 -2.90
C MET A 345 -11.20 6.56 -3.37
N LEU A 346 -12.40 6.00 -3.38
CA LEU A 346 -12.70 4.71 -3.98
C LEU A 346 -13.35 4.98 -5.33
N GLU A 347 -12.79 4.48 -6.42
CA GLU A 347 -13.37 4.62 -7.77
C GLU A 347 -13.60 3.26 -8.41
N VAL A 348 -14.77 3.09 -9.01
CA VAL A 348 -15.08 1.92 -9.82
C VAL A 348 -14.96 2.29 -11.29
N ARG A 349 -14.04 1.65 -12.00
CA ARG A 349 -13.83 1.82 -13.44
C ARG A 349 -13.70 0.45 -14.08
N ASP A 350 -14.42 0.21 -15.18
CA ASP A 350 -14.40 -1.06 -15.90
C ASP A 350 -14.68 -2.30 -15.02
N GLY A 351 -15.47 -2.12 -13.95
CA GLY A 351 -15.79 -3.16 -12.98
C GLY A 351 -14.69 -3.44 -11.95
N GLU A 352 -13.61 -2.66 -11.96
CA GLU A 352 -12.50 -2.73 -11.02
C GLU A 352 -12.60 -1.61 -9.98
N LEU A 353 -12.37 -1.96 -8.71
CA LEU A 353 -12.28 -1.01 -7.61
C LEU A 353 -10.83 -0.56 -7.41
N SER A 354 -10.61 0.75 -7.39
CA SER A 354 -9.34 1.37 -6.99
C SER A 354 -9.53 2.21 -5.73
N ILE A 355 -8.53 2.22 -4.85
CA ILE A 355 -8.47 3.03 -3.63
C ILE A 355 -7.28 3.97 -3.78
N THR A 356 -7.51 5.27 -3.70
CA THR A 356 -6.48 6.32 -3.74
C THR A 356 -6.48 7.08 -2.43
N ARG A 357 -5.31 7.19 -1.79
CA ARG A 357 -5.04 8.05 -0.64
C ARG A 357 -5.08 9.51 -1.07
N GLU A 358 -5.96 10.25 -0.42
CA GLU A 358 -6.11 11.69 -0.60
C GLU A 358 -5.34 12.45 0.49
N VAL A 359 -5.62 12.14 1.77
CA VAL A 359 -5.13 12.84 2.98
C VAL A 359 -5.01 14.36 2.72
N ARG A 360 -6.13 14.95 2.30
CA ARG A 360 -6.25 16.35 1.94
C ARG A 360 -7.07 17.08 2.98
N TYR A 361 -6.42 17.97 3.71
CA TYR A 361 -7.05 18.83 4.71
C TYR A 361 -7.76 20.01 4.05
N ILE A 362 -9.01 20.24 4.43
CA ILE A 362 -9.89 21.25 3.84
C ILE A 362 -10.46 22.15 4.94
N ASN A 363 -10.31 23.45 4.74
CA ASN A 363 -10.87 24.48 5.59
C ASN A 363 -12.38 24.65 5.30
N GLY A 364 -13.21 24.03 6.14
CA GLY A 364 -14.67 24.05 6.07
C GLY A 364 -15.27 22.64 6.18
N GLY A 365 -16.60 22.56 6.30
CA GLY A 365 -17.32 21.28 6.39
C GLY A 365 -17.61 20.64 5.03
N GLN A 366 -18.60 19.74 4.99
CA GLN A 366 -18.91 18.87 3.85
C GLN A 366 -19.20 19.62 2.54
N ARG A 367 -19.74 20.84 2.59
CA ARG A 367 -19.91 21.68 1.39
C ARG A 367 -18.57 22.02 0.72
N LYS A 368 -17.54 22.33 1.51
CA LYS A 368 -16.19 22.62 0.98
C LYS A 368 -15.50 21.37 0.47
N LEU A 369 -15.76 20.23 1.12
CA LEU A 369 -15.33 18.93 0.62
C LEU A 369 -15.96 18.61 -0.75
N ASP A 370 -17.27 18.79 -0.89
CA ASP A 370 -17.98 18.62 -2.16
C ASP A 370 -17.41 19.54 -3.25
N GLU A 371 -17.28 20.84 -2.98
CA GLU A 371 -16.68 21.81 -3.92
C GLU A 371 -15.28 21.39 -4.37
N ALA A 372 -14.46 20.88 -3.46
CA ALA A 372 -13.07 20.50 -3.74
C ALA A 372 -12.93 19.26 -4.65
N TYR A 373 -13.96 18.41 -4.69
CA TYR A 373 -13.96 17.16 -5.46
C TYR A 373 -15.05 17.08 -6.55
N GLY A 374 -15.85 18.14 -6.70
CA GLY A 374 -16.84 18.29 -7.76
C GLY A 374 -17.98 17.27 -7.68
N TRP A 375 -18.61 17.11 -6.51
CA TRP A 375 -19.81 16.27 -6.38
C TRP A 375 -21.05 16.99 -6.93
N GLY A 376 -21.17 18.30 -6.67
CA GLY A 376 -22.25 19.17 -7.11
C GLY A 376 -23.55 19.02 -6.30
N MET A 377 -23.46 18.66 -5.02
CA MET A 377 -24.62 18.44 -4.17
C MET A 377 -25.14 19.75 -3.54
N LYS A 378 -26.42 19.72 -3.13
CA LYS A 378 -27.06 20.83 -2.42
C LYS A 378 -27.02 20.55 -0.92
N TRP A 379 -26.43 21.49 -0.16
CA TRP A 379 -26.21 21.33 1.27
C TRP A 379 -27.10 22.26 2.11
N ALA A 380 -27.78 21.68 3.10
CA ALA A 380 -28.48 22.41 4.16
C ALA A 380 -27.71 22.30 5.49
N ARG A 381 -28.04 23.16 6.47
CA ARG A 381 -27.48 23.07 7.82
C ARG A 381 -28.08 21.84 8.51
N GLY A 382 -27.21 20.94 8.98
CA GLY A 382 -27.60 19.78 9.80
C GLY A 382 -27.29 20.00 11.28
N SER A 383 -27.89 19.15 12.11
CA SER A 383 -27.49 18.94 13.51
C SER A 383 -27.35 17.43 13.75
N LYS A 384 -26.48 17.06 14.69
CA LYS A 384 -26.42 15.70 15.23
C LYS A 384 -27.52 15.46 16.24
#